data_AF-A0A5C8S3N9-F1
#
_entry.id   AF-A0A5C8S3N9-F1
#
_cell.length_a   1.000
_cell.length_b   1.000
_cell.length_c   1.000
_cell.angle_alpha   90.00
_cell.angle_beta   90.00
_cell.angle_gamma   90.00
#
_symmetry.space_group_name_H-M   'P 1'
#
loop_
_entity.id
_entity.type
_entity.pdbx_description
1 polymer ?
#
loop_
_entity_poly.entity_id
_entity_poly.type
_entity_poly.pdbx_seq_one_letter_code
_entity_poly.pdbx_strand_id
1 'polypeptide(L)'
;MNDTSSDAIAPRVSLAKVTEVQRLGSTLAARVRYAQMVRRPIPTEQIIALIQAARLLVEYEAPWPPLMRQVVSDLTNVIRTP
;
A
#
# COMPACT_ATOMS: atom_id res chain seq x y z
N MET A 1 -7.44 4.77 -43.45
CA MET A 1 -7.32 5.83 -42.43
C MET A 1 -7.64 5.17 -41.11
N ASN A 2 -6.79 5.31 -40.10
CA ASN A 2 -6.60 4.38 -38.99
C ASN A 2 -7.80 4.16 -38.04
N ASP A 3 -8.33 2.93 -37.99
CA ASP A 3 -9.28 2.44 -36.98
C ASP A 3 -8.63 1.37 -36.09
N THR A 4 -7.51 1.67 -35.43
CA THR A 4 -6.87 0.70 -34.51
C THR A 4 -6.14 1.35 -33.34
N SER A 5 -6.82 2.15 -32.53
CA SER A 5 -6.19 2.62 -31.27
C SER A 5 -7.11 2.73 -30.05
N SER A 6 -8.39 2.36 -30.13
CA SER A 6 -9.30 2.61 -28.99
C SER A 6 -9.45 1.47 -27.98
N ASP A 7 -8.95 0.26 -28.25
CA ASP A 7 -9.27 -0.93 -27.41
C ASP A 7 -8.17 -1.36 -26.43
N ALA A 8 -6.99 -0.73 -26.45
CA ALA A 8 -5.84 -1.16 -25.65
C ALA A 8 -5.60 -0.38 -24.34
N ILE A 9 -6.44 0.59 -24.01
CA ILE A 9 -6.15 1.57 -22.94
C ILE A 9 -6.68 1.11 -21.56
N ALA A 10 -7.80 0.37 -21.53
CA ALA A 10 -8.46 -0.04 -20.29
C ALA A 10 -7.60 -0.90 -19.33
N PRO A 11 -6.77 -1.87 -19.79
CA PRO A 11 -5.97 -2.71 -18.89
C PRO A 11 -4.70 -2.01 -18.35
N ARG A 12 -4.25 -0.94 -18.99
CA ARG A 12 -3.01 -0.24 -18.60
C ARG A 12 -3.26 0.76 -17.47
N VAL A 13 -4.45 1.35 -17.42
CA VAL A 13 -4.87 2.27 -16.35
C VAL A 13 -4.95 1.53 -15.01
N SER A 14 -5.32 0.25 -14.98
CA SER A 14 -5.36 -0.55 -13.74
C SER A 14 -3.95 -0.89 -13.22
N LEU A 15 -3.04 -1.37 -14.09
CA LEU A 15 -1.69 -1.74 -13.67
C LEU A 15 -0.86 -0.54 -13.16
N ALA A 16 -0.96 0.61 -13.84
CA ALA A 16 -0.26 1.82 -13.42
C ALA A 16 -0.74 2.31 -12.04
N LYS A 17 -2.05 2.26 -11.79
CA LYS A 17 -2.64 2.60 -10.50
C LYS A 17 -2.21 1.63 -9.40
N VAL A 18 -2.21 0.32 -9.67
CA VAL A 18 -1.73 -0.70 -8.72
C VAL A 18 -0.26 -0.49 -8.37
N THR A 19 0.58 -0.21 -9.37
CA THR A 19 2.01 0.11 -9.18
C THR A 19 2.17 1.35 -8.30
N GLU A 20 1.35 2.37 -8.52
CA GLU A 20 1.37 3.58 -7.70
C GLU A 20 0.92 3.30 -6.26
N VAL A 21 -0.11 2.45 -6.05
CA VAL A 21 -0.51 2.01 -4.71
C VAL A 21 0.63 1.24 -4.02
N GLN A 22 1.38 0.40 -4.73
CA GLN A 22 2.57 -0.26 -4.16
C GLN A 22 3.66 0.74 -3.74
N ARG A 23 3.91 1.75 -4.57
CA ARG A 23 4.88 2.83 -4.28
C ARG A 23 4.45 3.65 -3.06
N LEU A 24 3.18 4.06 -3.00
CA LEU A 24 2.60 4.80 -1.89
C LEU A 24 2.57 3.97 -0.61
N GLY A 25 2.19 2.69 -0.69
CA GLY A 25 2.20 1.74 0.43
C GLY A 25 3.60 1.55 1.01
N SER A 26 4.62 1.44 0.15
CA SER A 26 6.03 1.40 0.59
C SER A 26 6.45 2.67 1.32
N THR A 27 6.05 3.84 0.80
CA THR A 27 6.36 5.15 1.40
C THR A 27 5.68 5.32 2.75
N LEU A 28 4.42 4.93 2.87
CA LEU A 28 3.67 4.94 4.13
C LEU A 28 4.29 4.00 5.15
N ALA A 29 4.64 2.78 4.75
CA ALA A 29 5.30 1.82 5.63
C ALA A 29 6.64 2.35 6.16
N ALA A 30 7.44 3.02 5.33
CA ALA A 30 8.69 3.66 5.76
C ALA A 30 8.45 4.76 6.81
N ARG A 31 7.42 5.59 6.65
CA ARG A 31 7.06 6.63 7.62
C ARG A 31 6.62 6.04 8.96
N VAL A 32 5.76 5.03 8.92
CA VAL A 32 5.32 4.32 10.13
C VAL A 32 6.50 3.67 10.84
N ARG A 33 7.38 2.97 10.10
CA ARG A 33 8.57 2.33 10.66
C ARG A 33 9.52 3.35 11.29
N TYR A 34 9.75 4.47 10.61
CA TYR A 34 10.58 5.54 11.15
C TYR A 34 10.01 6.08 12.48
N ALA A 35 8.71 6.37 12.54
CA ALA A 35 8.06 6.83 13.76
C ALA A 35 8.20 5.82 14.92
N GLN A 36 8.06 4.52 14.64
CA GLN A 36 8.32 3.46 15.63
C GLN A 36 9.77 3.47 16.12
N MET A 37 10.74 3.56 15.20
CA MET A 37 12.18 3.59 15.54
C MET A 37 12.54 4.78 16.41
N VAL A 38 11.99 5.97 16.14
CA VAL A 38 12.24 7.18 16.93
C VAL A 38 11.27 7.35 18.11
N ARG A 39 10.45 6.32 18.41
CA ARG A 39 9.45 6.32 19.50
C ARG A 39 8.50 7.52 19.46
N ARG A 40 8.13 7.95 18.26
CA ARG A 40 7.12 9.01 18.05
C ARG A 40 5.75 8.37 17.86
N PRO A 41 4.67 9.06 18.29
CA PRO A 41 3.32 8.65 17.93
C PRO A 41 3.18 8.56 16.40
N ILE A 42 2.56 7.48 15.92
CA ILE A 42 2.19 7.35 14.52
C ILE A 42 0.82 8.02 14.35
N PRO A 43 0.64 8.99 13.43
CA PRO A 43 -0.66 9.56 13.17
C PRO A 43 -1.64 8.50 12.69
N THR A 44 -2.86 8.50 13.25
CA THR A 44 -3.92 7.53 12.93
C THR A 44 -4.22 7.49 11.43
N GLU A 45 -4.18 8.65 10.77
CA GLU A 45 -4.41 8.80 9.33
C GLU A 45 -3.39 8.01 8.50
N GLN A 46 -2.14 7.92 8.97
CA GLN A 46 -1.10 7.13 8.28
C GLN A 46 -1.35 5.63 8.44
N ILE A 47 -1.85 5.19 9.60
CA ILE A 47 -2.24 3.80 9.83
C ILE A 47 -3.44 3.44 8.94
N ILE A 48 -4.45 4.30 8.91
CA ILE A 48 -5.65 4.12 8.05
C ILE A 48 -5.24 4.06 6.58
N ALA A 49 -4.41 4.99 6.11
CA ALA A 49 -3.94 5.01 4.71
C ALA A 49 -3.14 3.75 4.35
N LEU A 50 -2.32 3.24 5.27
CA LEU A 50 -1.58 1.98 5.07
C LEU A 50 -2.53 0.78 4.96
N ILE A 51 -3.56 0.71 5.82
CA ILE A 51 -4.59 -0.34 5.76
C ILE A 51 -5.38 -0.26 4.45
N GLN A 52 -5.75 0.95 4.01
CA GLN A 52 -6.47 1.15 2.74
C GLN A 52 -5.62 0.72 1.53
N ALA A 53 -4.34 1.08 1.50
CA ALA A 53 -3.42 0.60 0.48
C ALA A 53 -3.33 -0.94 0.49
N ALA A 54 -3.32 -1.57 1.67
CA ALA A 54 -3.23 -3.03 1.79
C ALA A 54 -4.45 -3.72 1.19
N ARG A 55 -5.64 -3.18 1.48
CA ARG A 55 -6.91 -3.67 0.94
C ARG A 55 -6.97 -3.55 -0.57
N LEU A 56 -6.56 -2.39 -1.11
CA LEU A 56 -6.49 -2.21 -2.56
C LEU A 56 -5.55 -3.23 -3.20
N LEU A 57 -4.35 -3.46 -2.64
CA LEU A 57 -3.45 -4.47 -3.21
C LEU A 57 -4.04 -5.88 -3.19
N VAL A 58 -4.81 -6.24 -2.15
CA VAL A 58 -5.53 -7.53 -2.11
C VAL A 58 -6.62 -7.61 -3.20
N GLU A 59 -7.40 -6.55 -3.38
CA GLU A 59 -8.48 -6.48 -4.39
C GLU A 59 -7.95 -6.68 -5.82
N TYR A 60 -6.74 -6.17 -6.10
CA TYR A 60 -6.09 -6.31 -7.40
C TYR A 60 -5.11 -7.49 -7.49
N GLU A 61 -5.15 -8.43 -6.52
CA GLU A 61 -4.25 -9.60 -6.45
C GLU A 61 -2.75 -9.24 -6.51
N ALA A 62 -2.41 -8.02 -6.10
CA ALA A 62 -1.07 -7.49 -6.15
C ALA A 62 -0.28 -7.80 -4.87
N PRO A 63 1.01 -8.15 -4.98
CA PRO A 63 1.81 -8.43 -3.81
C PRO A 63 2.01 -7.15 -2.98
N TRP A 64 1.93 -7.30 -1.67
CA TRP A 64 2.33 -6.23 -0.76
C TRP A 64 3.84 -5.98 -0.85
N PRO A 65 4.27 -4.71 -0.84
CA PRO A 65 5.67 -4.37 -0.66
C PRO A 65 6.25 -5.01 0.62
N PRO A 66 7.53 -5.45 0.61
CA PRO A 66 8.12 -6.13 1.76
C PRO A 66 8.02 -5.35 3.07
N LEU A 67 8.33 -4.05 3.05
CA LEU A 67 8.29 -3.20 4.24
C LEU A 67 6.86 -2.99 4.76
N MET A 68 5.90 -2.93 3.86
CA MET A 68 4.48 -2.84 4.21
C MET A 68 4.01 -4.10 4.92
N ARG A 69 4.39 -5.29 4.43
CA ARG A 69 4.10 -6.56 5.09
C ARG A 69 4.67 -6.62 6.50
N GLN A 70 5.91 -6.17 6.68
CA GLN A 70 6.56 -6.11 8.01
C GLN A 70 5.80 -5.20 8.97
N VAL A 71 5.51 -3.95 8.56
CA VAL A 71 4.81 -2.98 9.41
C VAL A 71 3.41 -3.45 9.79
N VAL A 72 2.65 -4.01 8.84
CA VAL A 72 1.31 -4.54 9.13
C VAL A 72 1.37 -5.70 10.12
N SER A 73 2.34 -6.62 9.96
CA SER A 73 2.55 -7.73 10.91
C SER A 73 2.87 -7.21 12.31
N ASP A 74 3.76 -6.23 12.42
CA ASP A 74 4.14 -5.61 13.70
C ASP A 74 2.91 -4.97 14.38
N LEU A 75 2.08 -4.24 13.62
CA LEU A 75 0.85 -3.63 14.14
C LEU A 75 -0.16 -4.67 14.64
N THR A 76 -0.31 -5.80 13.94
CA THR A 76 -1.21 -6.89 14.42
C THR A 76 -0.72 -7.55 15.70
N ASN A 77 0.61 -7.62 15.91
CA ASN A 77 1.17 -8.15 17.14
C ASN A 77 0.96 -7.19 18.33
N VAL A 78 0.99 -5.88 18.08
CA VAL A 78 0.68 -4.86 19.10
C VAL A 78 -0.79 -4.92 19.54
N ILE A 79 -1.72 -5.14 18.61
CA ILE A 79 -3.15 -5.21 18.93
C ILE A 79 -3.51 -6.51 19.69
N ARG A 80 -2.68 -7.56 19.58
CA ARG A 80 -2.93 -8.89 20.17
C ARG A 80 -2.31 -9.07 21.57
N THR A 81 -1.83 -8.03 22.22
CA THR A 81 -1.36 -8.16 23.61
C THR A 81 -2.55 -8.40 24.55
N PRO A 82 -2.50 -9.45 25.41
CA PRO A 82 -3.56 -9.79 26.38
C PRO A 82 -3.71 -8.76 27.50
#